data_AF-A0A2V5VUT6-F1
#
_entry.id   AF-A0A2V5VUT6-F1
#
_cell.length_a   1.000
_cell.length_b   1.000
_cell.length_c   1.000
_cell.angle_alpha   90.00
_cell.angle_beta   90.00
_cell.angle_gamma   90.00
#
_symmetry.space_group_name_H-M   'P 1'
#
loop_
_entity.id
_entity.type
_entity.pdbx_description
1 polymer ?
#
loop_
_entity_poly.entity_id
_entity_poly.type
_entity_poly.pdbx_seq_one_letter_code
_entity_poly.pdbx_strand_id
1 'polypeptide(L)'
;MADPTEESRPEEAEEDGGGPVKTFLEHLEDLRWMLIKSGTALLVGMIVCLYSTNKVVSILKWPLERAALIQVGHKQKVLVKLGEEDVFSFQPATNHIGPLDLGTNPLIILQIKPVEEGTNIHFVARVEKDPPSSERARSATDLVYFDPAAPFMSSLHLAFFAGILLTAPFIFYFVGEFVLPALKIKEKKYLLRAFGVGVGLFAAGVCFCYFIIMPRALKFSELFALWMGIKVPEWRAETYFGFVTKFMLGMGMGFELPVVLLALVKIGILDYKKLSAMRRYMIVINLVLGALLTTPEVFTQIMMAVPLQLLYEISVWIAWYWERKEKLREAQAGSQDY
;
A
#
# COMPACT_ATOMS: atom_id res chain seq x y z
N MET A 1 -64.80 47.14 19.15
CA MET A 1 -63.46 47.71 19.37
C MET A 1 -62.51 46.55 19.48
N ALA A 2 -61.75 46.29 18.41
CA ALA A 2 -60.68 45.31 18.39
C ALA A 2 -59.41 46.01 18.88
N ASP A 3 -58.71 45.39 19.82
CA ASP A 3 -57.40 45.82 20.32
C ASP A 3 -56.32 44.95 19.64
N PRO A 4 -55.37 45.52 18.87
CA PRO A 4 -54.40 44.73 18.11
C PRO A 4 -52.95 45.06 18.54
N THR A 5 -52.34 44.25 19.42
CA THR A 5 -50.87 44.18 19.54
C THR A 5 -50.45 42.86 20.20
N GLU A 6 -50.47 41.77 19.45
CA GLU A 6 -49.49 40.69 19.65
C GLU A 6 -48.38 40.92 18.62
N GLU A 7 -47.31 41.60 19.05
CA GLU A 7 -46.05 41.62 18.31
C GLU A 7 -45.48 40.20 18.31
N SER A 8 -45.68 39.51 17.19
CA SER A 8 -44.98 38.27 16.87
C SER A 8 -43.48 38.56 16.80
N ARG A 9 -42.74 38.02 17.79
CA ARG A 9 -41.29 37.81 17.69
C ARG A 9 -40.99 37.18 16.33
N PRO A 10 -40.03 37.70 15.55
CA PRO A 10 -39.53 36.96 14.41
C PRO A 10 -38.84 35.72 14.97
N GLU A 11 -39.45 34.56 14.77
CA GLU A 11 -38.74 33.29 14.85
C GLU A 11 -37.53 33.43 13.94
N GLU A 12 -36.34 33.36 14.55
CA GLU A 12 -35.09 33.19 13.82
C GLU A 12 -35.25 31.90 13.03
N ALA A 13 -35.63 32.05 11.76
CA ALA A 13 -35.58 30.98 10.79
C ALA A 13 -34.13 30.52 10.75
N GLU A 14 -33.85 29.40 11.43
CA GLU A 14 -32.63 28.66 11.26
C GLU A 14 -32.45 28.46 9.77
N GLU A 15 -31.51 29.19 9.17
CA GLU A 15 -30.98 28.91 7.84
C GLU A 15 -30.37 27.51 7.90
N ASP A 16 -31.21 26.50 7.73
CA ASP A 16 -30.79 25.14 7.49
C ASP A 16 -30.25 25.06 6.06
N GLY A 17 -29.05 25.63 5.90
CA GLY A 17 -28.30 25.71 4.66
C GLY A 17 -27.77 24.35 4.22
N GLY A 18 -28.64 23.39 3.96
CA GLY A 18 -28.39 22.29 3.05
C GLY A 18 -28.50 22.77 1.61
N GLY A 19 -27.66 22.24 0.70
CA GLY A 19 -27.99 22.36 -0.73
C GLY A 19 -29.38 21.75 -1.00
N PRO A 20 -30.07 22.11 -2.10
CA PRO A 20 -31.37 21.52 -2.41
C PRO A 20 -31.26 20.00 -2.40
N VAL A 21 -32.11 19.34 -1.59
CA VAL A 21 -32.14 17.88 -1.46
C VAL A 21 -32.43 17.30 -2.84
N LYS A 22 -31.39 16.72 -3.45
CA LYS A 22 -31.49 16.13 -4.78
C LYS A 22 -32.50 14.98 -4.77
N THR A 23 -33.23 14.82 -5.87
CA THR A 23 -34.14 13.67 -6.05
C THR A 23 -33.31 12.38 -6.17
N PHE A 24 -33.84 11.22 -5.76
CA PHE A 24 -33.17 9.91 -5.90
C PHE A 24 -32.59 9.67 -7.30
N LEU A 25 -33.30 10.10 -8.35
CA LEU A 25 -32.85 9.97 -9.74
C LEU A 25 -31.62 10.82 -10.04
N GLU A 26 -31.55 12.03 -9.50
CA GLU A 26 -30.39 12.91 -9.64
C GLU A 26 -29.18 12.33 -8.87
N HIS A 27 -29.42 11.69 -7.73
CA HIS A 27 -28.35 10.99 -7.00
C HIS A 27 -27.82 9.76 -7.75
N LEU A 28 -28.70 9.01 -8.43
CA LEU A 28 -28.27 7.92 -9.31
C LEU A 28 -27.50 8.43 -10.53
N GLU A 29 -27.86 9.60 -11.05
CA GLU A 29 -27.12 10.24 -12.14
C GLU A 29 -25.73 10.70 -11.66
N ASP A 30 -25.62 11.30 -10.47
CA ASP A 30 -24.34 11.64 -9.86
C ASP A 30 -23.47 10.39 -9.68
N LEU A 31 -24.06 9.27 -9.20
CA LEU A 31 -23.36 8.00 -9.03
C LEU A 31 -22.82 7.47 -10.37
N ARG A 32 -23.63 7.50 -11.43
CA ARG A 32 -23.22 7.07 -12.77
C ARG A 32 -22.04 7.90 -13.26
N TRP A 33 -22.12 9.22 -13.14
CA TRP A 33 -21.03 10.10 -13.57
C TRP A 33 -19.77 9.93 -12.72
N MET A 34 -19.90 9.72 -11.42
CA MET A 34 -18.79 9.39 -10.53
C MET A 34 -18.08 8.11 -11.00
N LEU A 35 -18.84 7.05 -11.29
CA LEU A 35 -18.29 5.77 -11.77
C LEU A 35 -17.61 5.91 -13.14
N ILE A 36 -18.21 6.64 -14.08
CA ILE A 36 -17.62 6.88 -15.41
C ILE A 36 -16.32 7.68 -15.31
N LYS A 37 -16.32 8.78 -14.55
CA LYS A 37 -15.11 9.62 -14.33
C LYS A 37 -14.00 8.79 -13.68
N SER A 38 -14.33 8.03 -12.63
CA SER A 38 -13.37 7.18 -11.91
C SER A 38 -12.83 6.05 -12.80
N GLY A 39 -13.70 5.38 -13.56
CA GLY A 39 -13.32 4.33 -14.50
C GLY A 39 -12.45 4.86 -15.63
N THR A 40 -12.73 6.05 -16.16
CA THR A 40 -11.92 6.71 -17.19
C THR A 40 -10.55 7.09 -16.63
N ALA A 41 -10.48 7.69 -15.44
CA ALA A 41 -9.22 8.03 -14.79
C ALA A 41 -8.37 6.78 -14.54
N LEU A 42 -8.99 5.70 -14.04
CA LEU A 42 -8.33 4.41 -13.85
C LEU A 42 -7.78 3.85 -15.16
N LEU A 43 -8.56 3.88 -16.25
CA LEU A 43 -8.14 3.38 -17.56
C LEU A 43 -6.94 4.17 -18.08
N VAL A 44 -6.95 5.50 -17.96
CA VAL A 44 -5.80 6.35 -18.30
C VAL A 44 -4.58 5.99 -17.44
N GLY A 45 -4.76 5.86 -16.13
CA GLY A 45 -3.68 5.45 -15.22
C GLY A 45 -3.09 4.08 -15.56
N MET A 46 -3.94 3.12 -15.91
CA MET A 46 -3.54 1.79 -16.34
C MET A 46 -2.71 1.84 -17.63
N ILE A 47 -3.12 2.62 -18.64
CA ILE A 47 -2.34 2.80 -19.88
C ILE A 47 -0.97 3.41 -19.60
N VAL A 48 -0.90 4.44 -18.73
CA VAL A 48 0.36 5.08 -18.34
C VAL A 48 1.28 4.09 -17.62
N CYS A 49 0.75 3.29 -16.70
CA CYS A 49 1.52 2.26 -16.00
C CYS A 49 1.96 1.13 -16.93
N LEU A 50 1.13 0.73 -17.90
CA LEU A 50 1.47 -0.29 -18.87
C LEU A 50 2.64 0.16 -19.75
N TYR A 51 2.62 1.40 -20.26
CA TYR A 51 3.73 1.98 -21.00
C TYR A 51 5.01 2.09 -20.17
N SER A 52 4.85 2.33 -18.86
CA SER A 52 5.96 2.52 -17.92
C SER A 52 6.32 1.26 -17.12
N THR A 53 5.96 0.07 -17.59
CA THR A 53 6.11 -1.20 -16.85
C THR A 53 7.54 -1.40 -16.33
N ASN A 54 8.57 -1.10 -17.13
CA ASN A 54 9.98 -1.22 -16.71
C ASN A 54 10.29 -0.39 -15.46
N LYS A 55 9.76 0.84 -15.38
CA LYS A 55 9.95 1.72 -14.22
C LYS A 55 9.19 1.18 -13.02
N VAL A 56 7.95 0.74 -13.21
CA VAL A 56 7.15 0.17 -12.11
C VAL A 56 7.82 -1.07 -11.53
N VAL A 57 8.31 -1.98 -12.38
CA VAL A 57 9.06 -3.16 -11.94
C VAL A 57 10.31 -2.76 -11.17
N SER A 58 11.07 -1.76 -11.63
CA SER A 58 12.27 -1.31 -10.91
C SER A 58 11.95 -0.75 -9.52
N ILE A 59 10.84 0.00 -9.40
CA ILE A 59 10.36 0.50 -8.12
C ILE A 59 9.96 -0.67 -7.23
N LEU A 60 9.23 -1.65 -7.77
CA LEU A 60 8.79 -2.80 -6.99
C LEU A 60 9.93 -3.74 -6.58
N LYS A 61 11.06 -3.79 -7.28
CA LYS A 61 12.22 -4.62 -6.88
C LYS A 61 12.97 -4.08 -5.66
N TRP A 62 12.92 -2.76 -5.41
CA TRP A 62 13.71 -2.12 -4.36
C TRP A 62 13.51 -2.69 -2.93
N PRO A 63 12.28 -2.99 -2.45
CA PRO A 63 12.10 -3.63 -1.13
C PRO A 63 12.74 -5.01 -1.05
N LEU A 64 12.77 -5.75 -2.16
CA LEU A 64 13.38 -7.09 -2.24
C LEU A 64 14.90 -6.99 -2.16
N GLU A 65 15.52 -6.06 -2.90
CA GLU A 65 16.97 -5.79 -2.80
C GLU A 65 17.36 -5.43 -1.35
N ARG A 66 16.53 -4.62 -0.68
CA ARG A 66 16.79 -4.21 0.70
C ARG A 66 16.59 -5.33 1.71
N ALA A 67 15.69 -6.27 1.46
CA ALA A 67 15.54 -7.48 2.27
C ALA A 67 16.75 -8.41 2.09
N ALA A 68 17.17 -8.62 0.84
CA ALA A 68 18.26 -9.51 0.46
C ALA A 68 19.63 -9.06 1.00
N LEU A 69 19.91 -7.76 1.00
CA LEU A 69 21.15 -7.19 1.55
C LEU A 69 21.37 -7.49 3.04
N ILE A 70 20.31 -7.83 3.78
CA ILE A 70 20.39 -8.15 5.22
C ILE A 70 20.80 -9.61 5.47
N GLN A 71 20.77 -10.47 4.42
CA GLN A 71 20.94 -11.92 4.52
C GLN A 71 22.24 -12.49 3.90
N VAL A 72 23.18 -11.63 3.50
CA VAL A 72 24.47 -12.00 2.91
C VAL A 72 25.39 -12.68 3.94
N GLY A 73 24.92 -13.72 4.65
CA GLY A 73 25.54 -14.21 5.87
C GLY A 73 25.61 -15.72 6.06
N HIS A 74 24.89 -16.59 5.33
CA HIS A 74 24.93 -18.04 5.66
C HIS A 74 24.96 -19.05 4.50
N LYS A 75 24.71 -18.69 3.24
CA LYS A 75 24.86 -19.63 2.11
C LYS A 75 25.43 -18.91 0.87
N GLN A 76 26.46 -19.53 0.29
CA GLN A 76 27.21 -19.02 -0.86
C GLN A 76 26.42 -19.24 -2.16
N LYS A 77 26.20 -18.17 -2.93
CA LYS A 77 25.67 -18.19 -4.30
C LYS A 77 26.82 -17.94 -5.27
N VAL A 78 26.91 -18.72 -6.34
CA VAL A 78 27.89 -18.52 -7.42
C VAL A 78 27.13 -18.08 -8.67
N LEU A 79 27.41 -16.87 -9.13
CA LEU A 79 26.90 -16.33 -10.39
C LEU A 79 27.94 -16.56 -11.48
N VAL A 80 27.54 -17.26 -12.55
CA VAL A 80 28.44 -17.51 -13.69
C VAL A 80 28.17 -16.47 -14.76
N LYS A 81 29.17 -15.64 -15.04
CA LYS A 81 29.17 -14.66 -16.11
C LYS A 81 29.98 -15.16 -17.29
N LEU A 82 29.46 -15.06 -18.50
CA LEU A 82 30.23 -15.29 -19.73
C LEU A 82 30.45 -13.92 -20.37
N GLY A 83 31.69 -13.42 -20.34
CA GLY A 83 31.96 -12.02 -20.67
C GLY A 83 31.33 -11.06 -19.65
N GLU A 84 30.36 -10.26 -20.09
CA GLU A 84 29.57 -9.34 -19.26
C GLU A 84 28.15 -9.85 -18.96
N GLU A 85 27.71 -10.95 -19.59
CA GLU A 85 26.35 -11.46 -19.42
C GLU A 85 26.24 -12.45 -18.25
N ASP A 86 25.16 -12.33 -17.47
CA ASP A 86 24.77 -13.29 -16.43
C ASP A 86 24.14 -14.51 -17.10
N VAL A 87 24.82 -15.66 -17.10
CA VAL A 87 24.34 -16.85 -17.82
C VAL A 87 23.47 -17.72 -16.91
N PHE A 88 23.97 -18.03 -15.72
CA PHE A 88 23.25 -18.83 -14.74
C PHE A 88 23.81 -18.62 -13.34
N SER A 89 23.03 -18.96 -12.32
CA SER A 89 23.50 -18.99 -10.94
C SER A 89 23.23 -20.34 -10.31
N PHE A 90 24.12 -20.77 -9.42
CA PHE A 90 23.93 -22.00 -8.66
C PHE A 90 24.45 -21.82 -7.24
N GLN A 91 23.97 -22.67 -6.33
CA GLN A 91 24.45 -22.71 -4.95
C GLN A 91 25.36 -23.94 -4.78
N PRO A 92 26.69 -23.76 -4.67
CA PRO A 92 27.59 -24.90 -4.49
C PRO A 92 27.33 -25.62 -3.16
N ALA A 93 27.56 -26.94 -3.15
CA ALA A 93 27.47 -27.75 -1.93
C ALA A 93 28.72 -27.61 -1.04
N THR A 94 29.83 -27.19 -1.63
CA THR A 94 31.16 -27.08 -1.02
C THR A 94 31.80 -25.74 -1.41
N ASN A 95 32.71 -25.22 -0.58
CA ASN A 95 33.47 -23.99 -0.87
C ASN A 95 34.56 -24.18 -1.95
N HIS A 96 34.49 -25.26 -2.71
CA HIS A 96 35.42 -25.60 -3.78
C HIS A 96 34.68 -26.31 -4.90
N ILE A 97 35.08 -26.05 -6.14
CA ILE A 97 34.67 -26.79 -7.34
C ILE A 97 35.94 -27.31 -7.99
N GLY A 98 36.29 -28.57 -7.72
CA GLY A 98 37.58 -29.13 -8.13
C GLY A 98 38.74 -28.30 -7.54
N PRO A 99 39.70 -27.81 -8.35
CA PRO A 99 40.82 -26.98 -7.88
C PRO A 99 40.43 -25.51 -7.62
N LEU A 100 39.21 -25.10 -7.97
CA LEU A 100 38.75 -23.72 -7.82
C LEU A 100 38.29 -23.46 -6.38
N ASP A 101 39.05 -22.66 -5.64
CA ASP A 101 38.65 -22.18 -4.31
C ASP A 101 37.64 -21.04 -4.45
N LEU A 102 36.43 -21.29 -4.00
CA LEU A 102 35.33 -20.33 -3.99
C LEU A 102 35.47 -19.37 -2.79
N GLY A 103 36.16 -19.75 -1.72
CA GLY A 103 36.24 -18.98 -0.48
C GLY A 103 34.96 -19.09 0.36
N THR A 104 34.79 -18.20 1.34
CA THR A 104 33.67 -18.21 2.30
C THR A 104 32.62 -17.14 2.03
N ASN A 105 32.82 -16.33 1.00
CA ASN A 105 31.94 -15.20 0.75
C ASN A 105 30.57 -15.65 0.21
N PRO A 106 29.48 -14.99 0.64
CA PRO A 106 28.10 -15.37 0.36
C PRO A 106 27.65 -15.15 -1.10
N LEU A 107 28.35 -14.30 -1.88
CA LEU A 107 28.21 -14.24 -3.33
C LEU A 107 29.59 -14.27 -3.97
N ILE A 108 29.74 -15.09 -5.00
CA ILE A 108 30.93 -15.18 -5.83
C ILE A 108 30.51 -15.03 -7.28
N ILE A 109 31.35 -14.38 -8.07
CA ILE A 109 31.14 -14.30 -9.52
C ILE A 109 32.23 -15.10 -10.21
N LEU A 110 31.83 -16.16 -10.90
CA LEU A 110 32.69 -16.92 -11.79
C LEU A 110 32.61 -16.30 -13.18
N GLN A 111 33.60 -15.50 -13.53
CA GLN A 111 33.64 -14.84 -14.84
C GLN A 111 34.47 -15.66 -15.82
N ILE A 112 33.81 -16.20 -16.83
CA ILE A 112 34.41 -16.93 -17.93
C ILE A 112 34.61 -15.94 -19.08
N LYS A 113 35.85 -15.62 -19.44
CA LYS A 113 36.15 -14.76 -20.59
C LYS A 113 36.91 -15.55 -21.66
N PRO A 114 36.55 -15.42 -22.94
CA PRO A 114 37.42 -15.86 -24.02
C PRO A 114 38.65 -14.93 -24.05
N VAL A 115 39.83 -15.53 -24.02
CA VAL A 115 41.11 -14.85 -24.19
C VAL A 115 41.75 -15.45 -25.43
N GLU A 116 42.04 -14.60 -26.40
CA GLU A 116 42.73 -15.00 -27.63
C GLU A 116 44.23 -15.05 -27.38
N GLU A 117 44.83 -16.22 -27.59
CA GLU A 117 46.28 -16.41 -27.52
C GLU A 117 46.74 -16.94 -28.90
N GLY A 118 47.13 -16.00 -29.78
CA GLY A 118 47.45 -16.31 -31.18
C GLY A 118 46.20 -16.68 -31.99
N THR A 119 46.17 -17.90 -32.55
CA THR A 119 45.01 -18.47 -33.27
C THR A 119 44.07 -19.30 -32.40
N ASN A 120 44.42 -19.52 -31.13
CA ASN A 120 43.63 -20.34 -30.21
C ASN A 120 42.79 -19.47 -29.27
N ILE A 121 41.56 -19.89 -29.00
CA ILE A 121 40.65 -19.25 -28.04
C ILE A 121 40.70 -20.07 -26.76
N HIS A 122 41.20 -19.47 -25.67
CA HIS A 122 41.19 -20.07 -24.34
C HIS A 122 40.08 -19.45 -23.49
N PHE A 123 39.29 -20.26 -22.80
CA PHE A 123 38.34 -19.76 -21.81
C PHE A 123 39.03 -19.67 -20.46
N VAL A 124 39.21 -18.45 -19.95
CA VAL A 124 39.79 -18.20 -18.64
C VAL A 124 38.67 -17.97 -17.65
N ALA A 125 38.60 -18.79 -16.60
CA ALA A 125 37.67 -18.62 -15.49
C ALA A 125 38.34 -17.83 -14.37
N ARG A 126 37.81 -16.64 -14.06
CA ARG A 126 38.21 -15.81 -12.92
C ARG A 126 37.16 -15.91 -11.83
N VAL A 127 37.58 -16.23 -10.61
CA VAL A 127 36.71 -16.24 -9.42
C VAL A 127 36.84 -14.91 -8.71
N GLU A 128 35.80 -14.08 -8.81
CA GLU A 128 35.68 -12.84 -8.05
C GLU A 128 35.03 -13.15 -6.70
N LYS A 129 35.83 -13.14 -5.63
CA LYS A 129 35.40 -13.53 -4.29
C LYS A 129 34.69 -12.42 -3.54
N ASP A 130 34.92 -11.14 -3.88
CA ASP A 130 34.26 -10.00 -3.22
C ASP A 130 33.61 -9.07 -4.27
N PRO A 131 32.50 -9.50 -4.89
CA PRO A 131 31.82 -8.68 -5.87
C PRO A 131 31.32 -7.37 -5.24
N PRO A 132 31.31 -6.26 -6.00
CA PRO A 132 30.81 -4.98 -5.51
C PRO A 132 29.36 -5.12 -4.99
N SER A 133 29.00 -4.32 -3.98
CA SER A 133 27.72 -4.41 -3.26
C SER A 133 26.49 -4.34 -4.18
N SER A 134 26.60 -3.68 -5.33
CA SER A 134 25.55 -3.61 -6.36
C SER A 134 25.27 -4.95 -7.06
N GLU A 135 26.30 -5.75 -7.33
CA GLU A 135 26.13 -7.07 -7.97
C GLU A 135 25.63 -8.11 -6.96
N ARG A 136 25.99 -7.94 -5.68
CA ARG A 136 25.39 -8.68 -4.56
C ARG A 136 23.89 -8.51 -4.45
N ALA A 137 23.41 -7.27 -4.52
CA ALA A 137 21.98 -6.97 -4.49
C ALA A 137 21.26 -7.55 -5.73
N ARG A 138 21.81 -7.36 -6.93
CA ARG A 138 21.19 -7.82 -8.19
C ARG A 138 21.00 -9.33 -8.24
N SER A 139 22.04 -10.10 -7.92
CA SER A 139 21.98 -11.57 -7.98
C SER A 139 21.03 -12.18 -6.95
N ALA A 140 20.88 -11.55 -5.77
CA ALA A 140 19.97 -12.04 -4.74
C ALA A 140 18.49 -11.72 -5.03
N THR A 141 18.21 -10.86 -6.00
CA THR A 141 16.88 -10.30 -6.29
C THR A 141 16.32 -10.79 -7.62
N ASP A 142 16.84 -11.92 -8.14
CA ASP A 142 16.43 -12.40 -9.44
C ASP A 142 15.00 -12.97 -9.38
N LEU A 143 14.11 -12.38 -10.18
CA LEU A 143 12.70 -12.71 -10.23
C LEU A 143 12.45 -13.49 -11.51
N VAL A 144 12.00 -14.73 -11.36
CA VAL A 144 11.83 -15.64 -12.49
C VAL A 144 10.36 -15.86 -12.83
N TYR A 145 10.12 -16.04 -14.12
CA TYR A 145 8.85 -16.50 -14.67
C TYR A 145 8.99 -17.96 -15.08
N PHE A 146 8.06 -18.79 -14.63
CA PHE A 146 8.03 -20.22 -14.99
C PHE A 146 7.11 -20.51 -16.18
N ASP A 147 6.24 -19.55 -16.52
CA ASP A 147 5.22 -19.70 -17.55
C ASP A 147 5.44 -18.64 -18.65
N PRO A 148 5.32 -19.01 -19.94
CA PRO A 148 5.60 -18.10 -21.06
C PRO A 148 4.63 -16.91 -21.14
N ALA A 149 3.38 -17.09 -20.68
CA ALA A 149 2.37 -16.03 -20.65
C ALA A 149 2.47 -15.13 -19.41
N ALA A 150 3.24 -15.53 -18.38
CA ALA A 150 3.28 -14.83 -17.10
C ALA A 150 3.85 -13.40 -17.17
N PRO A 151 4.86 -13.07 -18.00
CA PRO A 151 5.31 -11.68 -18.14
C PRO A 151 4.20 -10.75 -18.65
N PHE A 152 3.42 -11.21 -19.63
CA PHE A 152 2.29 -10.46 -20.16
C PHE A 152 1.19 -10.28 -19.11
N MET A 153 0.75 -11.36 -18.46
CA MET A 153 -0.28 -11.29 -17.41
C MET A 153 0.17 -10.44 -16.23
N SER A 154 1.44 -10.54 -15.84
CA SER A 154 2.02 -9.70 -14.78
C SER A 154 2.02 -8.22 -15.17
N SER A 155 2.32 -7.89 -16.43
CA SER A 155 2.29 -6.50 -16.89
C SER A 155 0.89 -5.89 -16.80
N LEU A 156 -0.15 -6.64 -17.18
CA LEU A 156 -1.55 -6.21 -17.06
C LEU A 156 -1.98 -6.07 -15.60
N HIS A 157 -1.67 -7.06 -14.77
CA HIS A 157 -1.95 -7.03 -13.34
C HIS A 157 -1.26 -5.84 -12.67
N LEU A 158 0.02 -5.63 -12.98
CA LEU A 158 0.80 -4.53 -12.44
C LEU A 158 0.25 -3.18 -12.89
N ALA A 159 -0.09 -3.03 -14.17
CA ALA A 159 -0.70 -1.82 -14.69
C ALA A 159 -2.04 -1.52 -14.03
N PHE A 160 -2.87 -2.54 -13.76
CA PHE A 160 -4.14 -2.37 -13.08
C PHE A 160 -3.97 -1.85 -11.65
N PHE A 161 -3.20 -2.56 -10.81
CA PHE A 161 -3.03 -2.15 -9.41
C PHE A 161 -2.23 -0.85 -9.27
N ALA A 162 -1.12 -0.70 -10.01
CA ALA A 162 -0.35 0.55 -10.00
C ALA A 162 -1.17 1.72 -10.56
N GLY A 163 -2.02 1.48 -11.55
CA GLY A 163 -2.97 2.44 -12.08
C GLY A 163 -3.95 2.93 -11.02
N ILE A 164 -4.52 2.03 -10.21
CA ILE A 164 -5.35 2.41 -9.05
C ILE A 164 -4.57 3.31 -8.09
N LEU A 165 -3.35 2.92 -7.70
CA LEU A 165 -2.54 3.72 -6.78
C LEU A 165 -2.24 5.11 -7.34
N LEU A 166 -1.87 5.21 -8.62
CA LEU A 166 -1.54 6.46 -9.29
C LEU A 166 -2.76 7.39 -9.40
N THR A 167 -3.94 6.82 -9.64
CA THR A 167 -5.19 7.54 -9.87
C THR A 167 -6.02 7.75 -8.61
N ALA A 168 -5.61 7.17 -7.47
CA ALA A 168 -6.31 7.27 -6.20
C ALA A 168 -6.69 8.70 -5.78
N PRO A 169 -5.83 9.74 -5.95
CA PRO A 169 -6.22 11.12 -5.63
C PRO A 169 -7.42 11.62 -6.45
N PHE A 170 -7.50 11.24 -7.73
CA PHE A 170 -8.64 11.58 -8.58
C PHE A 170 -9.89 10.78 -8.21
N ILE A 171 -9.74 9.49 -7.90
CA ILE A 171 -10.86 8.65 -7.44
C ILE A 171 -11.46 9.23 -6.17
N PHE A 172 -10.63 9.59 -5.19
CA PHE A 172 -11.10 10.24 -3.96
C PHE A 172 -11.77 11.58 -4.23
N TYR A 173 -11.31 12.33 -5.25
CA TYR A 173 -11.92 13.60 -5.62
C TYR A 173 -13.34 13.38 -6.16
N PHE A 174 -13.53 12.39 -7.04
CA PHE A 174 -14.84 12.06 -7.58
C PHE A 174 -15.78 11.47 -6.52
N VAL A 175 -15.28 10.62 -5.63
CA VAL A 175 -16.05 10.11 -4.49
C VAL A 175 -16.45 11.27 -3.57
N GLY A 176 -15.54 12.20 -3.30
CA GLY A 176 -15.83 13.42 -2.56
C GLY A 176 -16.92 14.25 -3.25
N GLU A 177 -16.81 14.47 -4.56
CA GLU A 177 -17.82 15.19 -5.37
C GLU A 177 -19.21 14.56 -5.28
N PHE A 178 -19.29 13.23 -5.20
CA PHE A 178 -20.54 12.49 -5.02
C PHE A 178 -21.13 12.61 -3.60
N VAL A 179 -20.28 12.69 -2.56
CA VAL A 179 -20.70 12.82 -1.16
C VAL A 179 -21.07 14.26 -0.80
N LEU A 180 -20.43 15.26 -1.41
CA LEU A 180 -20.63 16.70 -1.16
C LEU A 180 -22.10 17.19 -1.20
N PRO A 181 -22.96 16.75 -2.13
CA PRO A 181 -24.34 17.24 -2.23
C PRO A 181 -25.22 16.78 -1.07
N ALA A 182 -24.83 15.73 -0.35
CA ALA A 182 -25.59 15.20 0.78
C ALA A 182 -25.37 15.98 2.10
N LEU A 183 -24.54 17.04 2.09
CA LEU A 183 -24.02 17.71 3.30
C LEU A 183 -24.32 19.22 3.31
N LYS A 184 -24.41 19.81 4.51
CA LYS A 184 -24.77 21.23 4.69
C LYS A 184 -23.67 22.15 4.12
N ILE A 185 -24.03 23.33 3.61
CA ILE A 185 -23.14 24.32 2.96
C ILE A 185 -21.99 24.74 3.89
N LYS A 186 -22.23 24.80 5.21
CA LYS A 186 -21.20 25.09 6.25
C LYS A 186 -20.18 23.95 6.41
N GLU A 187 -20.48 22.73 5.97
CA GLU A 187 -19.65 21.52 6.11
C GLU A 187 -18.73 21.26 4.91
N LYS A 188 -19.05 21.87 3.75
CA LYS A 188 -18.27 21.74 2.50
C LYS A 188 -16.77 22.05 2.67
N LYS A 189 -16.43 23.05 3.50
CA LYS A 189 -15.02 23.42 3.78
C LYS A 189 -14.29 22.38 4.63
N TYR A 190 -15.00 21.69 5.52
CA TYR A 190 -14.43 20.62 6.34
C TYR A 190 -14.18 19.36 5.51
N LEU A 191 -15.10 19.04 4.59
CA LEU A 191 -14.93 17.97 3.62
C LEU A 191 -13.73 18.19 2.70
N LEU A 192 -13.54 19.40 2.17
CA LEU A 192 -12.39 19.67 1.30
C LEU A 192 -11.05 19.50 2.05
N ARG A 193 -11.01 19.87 3.34
CA ARG A 193 -9.85 19.60 4.21
C ARG A 193 -9.69 18.11 4.50
N ALA A 194 -10.78 17.41 4.78
CA ALA A 194 -10.77 15.96 5.01
C ALA A 194 -10.28 15.21 3.77
N PHE A 195 -10.65 15.67 2.56
CA PHE A 195 -10.14 15.15 1.30
C PHE A 195 -8.62 15.34 1.18
N GLY A 196 -8.11 16.55 1.46
CA GLY A 196 -6.66 16.79 1.45
C GLY A 196 -5.91 15.92 2.46
N VAL A 197 -6.50 15.72 3.65
CA VAL A 197 -5.97 14.80 4.67
C VAL A 197 -6.02 13.36 4.17
N GLY A 198 -7.10 12.91 3.54
CA GLY A 198 -7.23 11.57 2.96
C GLY A 198 -6.19 11.29 1.90
N VAL A 199 -6.04 12.16 0.89
CA VAL A 199 -4.98 12.00 -0.12
C VAL A 199 -3.59 11.88 0.52
N GLY A 200 -3.31 12.70 1.54
CA GLY A 200 -2.06 12.62 2.29
C GLY A 200 -1.91 11.32 3.10
N LEU A 201 -3.00 10.84 3.71
CA LEU A 201 -3.03 9.65 4.55
C LEU A 201 -2.92 8.37 3.71
N PHE A 202 -3.60 8.28 2.56
CA PHE A 202 -3.41 7.23 1.57
C PHE A 202 -1.94 7.15 1.11
N ALA A 203 -1.37 8.30 0.71
CA ALA A 203 0.03 8.36 0.27
C ALA A 203 0.99 7.93 1.41
N ALA A 204 0.72 8.36 2.64
CA ALA A 204 1.46 7.93 3.82
C ALA A 204 1.33 6.42 4.07
N GLY A 205 0.14 5.84 3.90
CA GLY A 205 -0.11 4.40 4.04
C GLY A 205 0.64 3.57 3.00
N VAL A 206 0.62 4.00 1.73
CA VAL A 206 1.39 3.37 0.65
C VAL A 206 2.89 3.47 0.93
N CYS A 207 3.39 4.64 1.31
CA CYS A 207 4.81 4.84 1.64
C CYS A 207 5.21 4.01 2.88
N PHE A 208 4.39 3.98 3.91
CA PHE A 208 4.61 3.18 5.12
C PHE A 208 4.68 1.69 4.78
N CYS A 209 3.77 1.20 3.94
CA CYS A 209 3.82 -0.18 3.44
C CYS A 209 5.15 -0.45 2.73
N TYR A 210 5.46 0.37 1.73
CA TYR A 210 6.58 0.13 0.82
C TYR A 210 7.96 0.24 1.49
N PHE A 211 8.18 1.28 2.31
CA PHE A 211 9.49 1.54 2.91
C PHE A 211 9.72 0.78 4.22
N ILE A 212 8.67 0.50 4.99
CA ILE A 212 8.79 -0.04 6.35
C ILE A 212 8.29 -1.48 6.40
N ILE A 213 7.05 -1.73 6.02
CA ILE A 213 6.46 -3.06 6.19
C ILE A 213 7.06 -4.07 5.19
N MET A 214 7.14 -3.72 3.91
CA MET A 214 7.51 -4.64 2.83
C MET A 214 8.88 -5.30 3.03
N PRO A 215 9.98 -4.57 3.33
CA PRO A 215 11.28 -5.21 3.51
C PRO A 215 11.31 -6.15 4.74
N ARG A 216 10.51 -5.83 5.78
CA ARG A 216 10.38 -6.67 6.97
C ARG A 216 9.58 -7.94 6.68
N ALA A 217 8.53 -7.84 5.87
CA ALA A 217 7.72 -8.98 5.44
C ALA A 217 8.58 -9.97 4.66
N LEU A 218 9.26 -9.49 3.61
CA LEU A 218 10.10 -10.34 2.75
C LEU A 218 11.23 -10.99 3.53
N LYS A 219 11.91 -10.24 4.40
CA LYS A 219 12.96 -10.78 5.28
C LYS A 219 12.42 -11.89 6.19
N PHE A 220 11.23 -11.70 6.75
CA PHE A 220 10.62 -12.71 7.61
C PHE A 220 10.31 -14.00 6.85
N SER A 221 9.71 -13.92 5.66
CA SER A 221 9.39 -15.11 4.86
C SER A 221 10.65 -15.93 4.50
N GLU A 222 11.77 -15.27 4.18
CA GLU A 222 13.04 -15.97 3.96
C GLU A 222 13.59 -16.62 5.23
N LEU A 223 13.58 -15.90 6.36
CA LEU A 223 14.01 -16.44 7.65
C LEU A 223 13.17 -17.66 8.06
N PHE A 224 11.87 -17.60 7.81
CA PHE A 224 10.95 -18.70 8.10
C PHE A 224 11.24 -19.92 7.23
N ALA A 225 11.51 -19.74 5.94
CA ALA A 225 11.88 -20.84 5.06
C ALA A 225 13.21 -21.50 5.47
N LEU A 226 14.22 -20.69 5.85
CA LEU A 226 15.48 -21.19 6.38
C LEU A 226 15.30 -21.97 7.67
N TRP A 227 14.42 -21.51 8.56
CA TRP A 227 14.10 -22.19 9.81
C TRP A 227 13.44 -23.57 9.57
N MET A 228 12.65 -23.72 8.51
CA MET A 228 12.12 -25.01 8.07
C MET A 228 13.14 -25.90 7.34
N GLY A 229 14.38 -25.43 7.15
CA GLY A 229 15.41 -26.15 6.41
C GLY A 229 15.18 -26.21 4.89
N ILE A 230 14.18 -25.49 4.39
CA ILE A 230 13.84 -25.44 2.96
C ILE A 230 14.62 -24.29 2.33
N LYS A 231 15.34 -24.58 1.24
CA LYS A 231 15.95 -23.53 0.42
C LYS A 231 14.87 -22.91 -0.45
N VAL A 232 14.76 -21.59 -0.44
CA VAL A 232 14.00 -20.83 -1.45
C VAL A 232 15.01 -20.39 -2.49
N PRO A 233 15.18 -21.12 -3.61
CA PRO A 233 16.22 -20.78 -4.56
C PRO A 233 15.92 -19.46 -5.26
N GLU A 234 14.65 -19.16 -5.58
CA GLU A 234 14.25 -17.98 -6.36
C GLU A 234 12.81 -17.54 -6.05
N TRP A 235 12.52 -16.26 -6.21
CA TRP A 235 11.19 -15.67 -6.02
C TRP A 235 10.43 -15.67 -7.36
N ARG A 236 9.20 -16.23 -7.38
CA ARG A 236 8.32 -16.14 -8.56
C ARG A 236 7.86 -14.70 -8.75
N ALA A 237 8.14 -14.13 -9.92
CA ALA A 237 7.83 -12.74 -10.26
C ALA A 237 6.34 -12.40 -10.11
N GLU A 238 5.44 -13.25 -10.62
CA GLU A 238 3.99 -13.01 -10.58
C GLU A 238 3.45 -12.98 -9.14
N THR A 239 3.82 -13.96 -8.31
CA THR A 239 3.41 -14.01 -6.90
C THR A 239 3.97 -12.82 -6.13
N TYR A 240 5.23 -12.46 -6.40
CA TYR A 240 5.87 -11.30 -5.80
C TYR A 240 5.11 -10.02 -6.13
N PHE A 241 4.92 -9.71 -7.42
CA PHE A 241 4.22 -8.49 -7.83
C PHE A 241 2.78 -8.48 -7.31
N GLY A 242 2.09 -9.63 -7.36
CA GLY A 242 0.75 -9.77 -6.82
C GLY A 242 0.65 -9.46 -5.33
N PHE A 243 1.60 -9.96 -4.55
CA PHE A 243 1.70 -9.68 -3.12
C PHE A 243 1.98 -8.19 -2.87
N VAL A 244 3.03 -7.64 -3.49
CA VAL A 244 3.47 -6.27 -3.23
C VAL A 244 2.38 -5.26 -3.60
N THR A 245 1.74 -5.42 -4.75
CA THR A 245 0.72 -4.45 -5.20
C THR A 245 -0.56 -4.51 -4.36
N LYS A 246 -1.06 -5.71 -4.03
CA LYS A 246 -2.23 -5.88 -3.16
C LYS A 246 -1.97 -5.36 -1.76
N PHE A 247 -0.78 -5.61 -1.23
CA PHE A 247 -0.42 -5.16 0.10
C PHE A 247 -0.29 -3.63 0.17
N MET A 248 0.37 -3.01 -0.82
CA MET A 248 0.45 -1.55 -0.91
C MET A 248 -0.94 -0.91 -1.05
N LEU A 249 -1.79 -1.45 -1.93
CA LEU A 249 -3.16 -0.95 -2.10
C LEU A 249 -3.96 -1.11 -0.81
N GLY A 250 -3.90 -2.29 -0.19
CA GLY A 250 -4.58 -2.59 1.05
C GLY A 250 -4.17 -1.69 2.20
N MET A 251 -2.88 -1.40 2.33
CA MET A 251 -2.38 -0.50 3.36
C MET A 251 -2.79 0.95 3.08
N GLY A 252 -2.70 1.41 1.82
CA GLY A 252 -3.17 2.74 1.43
C GLY A 252 -4.66 2.93 1.72
N MET A 253 -5.50 1.98 1.27
CA MET A 253 -6.94 2.01 1.52
C MET A 253 -7.28 1.92 3.01
N GLY A 254 -6.58 1.08 3.77
CA GLY A 254 -6.80 0.98 5.21
C GLY A 254 -6.37 2.23 5.98
N PHE A 255 -5.43 3.01 5.43
CA PHE A 255 -5.10 4.33 5.98
C PHE A 255 -6.22 5.36 5.78
N GLU A 256 -7.21 5.13 4.91
CA GLU A 256 -8.41 5.97 4.81
C GLU A 256 -9.43 5.72 5.94
N LEU A 257 -9.25 4.66 6.74
CA LEU A 257 -10.17 4.33 7.83
C LEU A 257 -10.46 5.51 8.76
N PRO A 258 -9.48 6.31 9.24
CA PRO A 258 -9.74 7.46 10.09
C PRO A 258 -10.58 8.53 9.41
N VAL A 259 -10.32 8.82 8.13
CA VAL A 259 -11.08 9.84 7.39
C VAL A 259 -12.54 9.43 7.27
N VAL A 260 -12.78 8.17 6.91
CA VAL A 260 -14.13 7.61 6.78
C VAL A 260 -14.87 7.58 8.12
N LEU A 261 -14.22 7.09 9.19
CA LEU A 261 -14.85 6.97 10.51
C LEU A 261 -15.14 8.35 11.12
N LEU A 262 -14.20 9.29 11.03
CA LEU A 262 -14.41 10.65 11.56
C LEU A 262 -15.45 11.42 10.75
N ALA A 263 -15.54 11.20 9.43
CA ALA A 263 -16.63 11.75 8.62
C ALA A 263 -17.98 11.19 9.09
N LEU A 264 -18.11 9.88 9.30
CA LEU A 264 -19.33 9.25 9.82
C LEU A 264 -19.71 9.76 11.22
N VAL A 265 -18.73 10.02 12.09
CA VAL A 265 -18.97 10.66 13.40
C VAL A 265 -19.47 12.08 13.22
N LYS A 266 -18.87 12.85 12.30
CA LYS A 266 -19.23 14.25 12.09
C LYS A 266 -20.66 14.41 11.56
N ILE A 267 -21.13 13.45 10.76
CA ILE A 267 -22.50 13.41 10.21
C ILE A 267 -23.51 12.86 11.23
N GLY A 268 -23.06 12.34 12.38
CA GLY A 268 -23.92 11.81 13.43
C GLY A 268 -24.38 10.36 13.23
N ILE A 269 -23.85 9.64 12.24
CA ILE A 269 -24.16 8.21 12.02
C ILE A 269 -23.50 7.35 13.10
N LEU A 270 -22.26 7.69 13.43
CA LEU A 270 -21.45 7.02 14.46
C LEU A 270 -21.23 7.93 15.67
N ASP A 271 -21.18 7.32 16.86
CA ASP A 271 -20.82 7.97 18.11
C ASP A 271 -19.62 7.28 18.75
N TYR A 272 -18.94 7.96 19.67
CA TYR A 272 -17.87 7.38 20.48
C TYR A 272 -18.31 6.05 21.14
N LYS A 273 -19.53 5.99 21.69
CA LYS A 273 -20.06 4.76 22.30
C LYS A 273 -20.17 3.60 21.30
N LYS A 274 -20.66 3.88 20.07
CA LYS A 274 -20.77 2.87 19.00
C LYS A 274 -19.38 2.41 18.55
N LEU A 275 -18.45 3.34 18.33
CA LEU A 275 -17.06 3.03 17.98
C LEU A 275 -16.37 2.20 19.08
N SER A 276 -16.54 2.57 20.35
CA SER A 276 -15.93 1.80 21.44
C SER A 276 -16.53 0.39 21.56
N ALA A 277 -17.82 0.21 21.30
CA ALA A 277 -18.43 -1.12 21.25
C ALA A 277 -17.94 -1.95 20.05
N MET A 278 -17.58 -1.29 18.94
CA MET A 278 -17.13 -1.96 17.70
C MET A 278 -15.67 -2.44 17.71
N ARG A 279 -14.88 -2.13 18.74
CA ARG A 279 -13.45 -2.48 18.85
C ARG A 279 -13.15 -3.95 18.54
N ARG A 280 -13.91 -4.87 19.15
CA ARG A 280 -13.73 -6.32 18.97
C ARG A 280 -13.99 -6.76 17.52
N TYR A 281 -14.92 -6.12 16.82
CA TYR A 281 -15.22 -6.42 15.42
C TYR A 281 -14.13 -5.87 14.51
N MET A 282 -13.61 -4.69 14.80
CA MET A 282 -12.53 -4.08 14.02
C MET A 282 -11.23 -4.87 14.09
N ILE A 283 -10.90 -5.48 15.23
CA ILE A 283 -9.75 -6.40 15.32
C ILE A 283 -9.91 -7.56 14.33
N VAL A 284 -11.09 -8.18 14.29
CA VAL A 284 -11.38 -9.28 13.36
C VAL A 284 -11.36 -8.80 11.92
N ILE A 285 -11.99 -7.67 11.60
CA ILE A 285 -11.97 -7.08 10.25
C ILE A 285 -10.54 -6.80 9.79
N ASN A 286 -9.70 -6.20 10.64
CA ASN A 286 -8.31 -5.91 10.32
C ASN A 286 -7.49 -7.18 10.10
N LEU A 287 -7.74 -8.25 10.88
CA LEU A 287 -7.11 -9.55 10.65
C LEU A 287 -7.59 -10.22 9.36
N VAL A 288 -8.88 -10.14 9.03
CA VAL A 288 -9.44 -10.69 7.79
C VAL A 288 -8.90 -9.94 6.57
N LEU A 289 -8.84 -8.60 6.63
CA LEU A 289 -8.21 -7.79 5.61
C LEU A 289 -6.73 -8.14 5.44
N GLY A 290 -6.01 -8.34 6.55
CA GLY A 290 -4.64 -8.86 6.53
C GLY A 290 -4.56 -10.19 5.77
N ALA A 291 -5.39 -11.17 6.11
CA ALA A 291 -5.37 -12.49 5.47
C ALA A 291 -5.73 -12.46 3.97
N LEU A 292 -6.60 -11.54 3.54
CA LEU A 292 -7.02 -11.42 2.14
C LEU A 292 -6.00 -10.66 1.28
N LEU A 293 -5.37 -9.62 1.84
CA LEU A 293 -4.53 -8.68 1.11
C LEU A 293 -3.03 -8.97 1.22
N THR A 294 -2.62 -9.76 2.21
CA THR A 294 -1.24 -10.23 2.39
C THR A 294 -1.12 -11.71 2.06
N THR A 295 0.07 -12.28 2.21
CA THR A 295 0.21 -13.74 2.20
C THR A 295 -0.49 -14.32 3.43
N PRO A 296 -0.99 -15.57 3.40
CA PRO A 296 -1.64 -16.20 4.55
C PRO A 296 -0.68 -16.51 5.72
N GLU A 297 0.49 -15.86 5.77
CA GLU A 297 1.45 -15.94 6.85
C GLU A 297 1.02 -15.01 8.00
N VAL A 298 0.83 -15.60 9.19
CA VAL A 298 0.39 -14.91 10.42
C VAL A 298 1.20 -13.64 10.69
N PHE A 299 2.50 -13.65 10.42
CA PHE A 299 3.37 -12.50 10.63
C PHE A 299 2.99 -11.30 9.76
N THR A 300 2.83 -11.49 8.45
CA THR A 300 2.48 -10.40 7.53
C THR A 300 1.06 -9.90 7.77
N GLN A 301 0.15 -10.81 8.11
CA GLN A 301 -1.21 -10.49 8.53
C GLN A 301 -1.23 -9.58 9.78
N ILE A 302 -0.48 -9.93 10.83
CA ILE A 302 -0.38 -9.10 12.05
C ILE A 302 0.29 -7.76 11.74
N MET A 303 1.34 -7.77 10.93
CA MET A 303 2.10 -6.56 10.58
C MET A 303 1.25 -5.55 9.78
N MET A 304 0.23 -6.03 9.04
CA MET A 304 -0.80 -5.18 8.43
C MET A 304 -1.88 -4.76 9.43
N ALA A 305 -2.38 -5.70 10.24
CA ALA A 305 -3.51 -5.45 11.14
C ALA A 305 -3.16 -4.45 12.25
N VAL A 306 -1.93 -4.46 12.77
CA VAL A 306 -1.50 -3.58 13.87
C VAL A 306 -1.58 -2.09 13.50
N PRO A 307 -0.99 -1.62 12.38
CA PRO A 307 -1.16 -0.24 11.91
C PRO A 307 -2.64 0.16 11.72
N LEU A 308 -3.45 -0.72 11.13
CA LEU A 308 -4.88 -0.44 10.92
C LEU A 308 -5.64 -0.33 12.24
N GLN A 309 -5.33 -1.20 13.20
CA GLN A 309 -5.91 -1.13 14.53
C GLN A 309 -5.48 0.14 15.26
N LEU A 310 -4.22 0.55 15.15
CA LEU A 310 -3.73 1.80 15.73
C LEU A 310 -4.49 3.02 15.16
N LEU A 311 -4.68 3.06 13.84
CA LEU A 311 -5.45 4.12 13.18
C LEU A 311 -6.92 4.14 13.63
N TYR A 312 -7.52 2.96 13.81
CA TYR A 312 -8.85 2.85 14.40
C TYR A 312 -8.89 3.45 15.81
N GLU A 313 -7.95 3.09 16.68
CA GLU A 313 -7.85 3.60 18.05
C GLU A 313 -7.68 5.12 18.11
N ILE A 314 -6.83 5.68 17.23
CA ILE A 314 -6.68 7.14 17.07
C ILE A 314 -8.01 7.79 16.69
N SER A 315 -8.77 7.16 15.79
CA SER A 315 -10.08 7.66 15.37
C SER A 315 -11.09 7.67 16.52
N VAL A 316 -11.12 6.62 17.34
CA VAL A 316 -11.98 6.55 18.53
C VAL A 316 -11.58 7.62 19.55
N TRP A 317 -10.29 7.87 19.73
CA TRP A 317 -9.79 8.89 20.65
C TRP A 317 -10.15 10.32 20.21
N ILE A 318 -10.07 10.61 18.90
CA ILE A 318 -10.51 11.90 18.34
C ILE A 318 -12.02 12.08 18.51
N ALA A 319 -12.81 11.04 18.25
CA ALA A 319 -14.27 11.08 18.45
C ALA A 319 -14.65 11.36 19.91
N TRP A 320 -13.95 10.72 20.86
CA TRP A 320 -14.12 11.01 22.29
C TRP A 320 -13.80 12.47 22.65
N TYR A 321 -12.71 13.00 22.09
CA TYR A 321 -12.31 14.39 22.31
C TYR A 321 -13.36 15.38 21.79
N TRP A 322 -13.97 15.11 20.64
CA TRP A 322 -15.06 15.93 20.09
C TRP A 322 -16.31 15.91 20.97
N GLU A 323 -16.78 14.71 21.37
CA GLU A 323 -17.98 14.56 22.22
C GLU A 323 -17.80 15.29 23.56
N ARG A 324 -16.60 15.21 24.16
CA ARG A 324 -16.31 15.90 25.43
C ARG A 324 -16.33 17.42 25.28
N LYS A 325 -15.85 17.94 24.14
CA LYS A 325 -15.82 19.38 23.86
C LYS A 325 -17.23 19.94 23.62
N GLU A 326 -18.11 19.17 22.99
CA GLU A 326 -19.51 19.55 22.80
C GLU A 326 -20.24 19.63 24.15
N LYS A 327 -20.13 18.62 25.00
CA LYS A 327 -20.72 18.64 26.36
C LYS A 327 -20.23 19.80 27.22
N LEU A 328 -18.94 20.16 27.11
CA LEU A 328 -18.39 21.32 27.81
C LEU A 328 -18.97 22.65 27.30
N ARG A 329 -19.23 22.76 26.00
CA ARG A 329 -19.87 23.95 25.40
C ARG A 329 -21.33 24.06 25.81
N GLU A 330 -22.06 22.95 25.82
CA GLU A 330 -23.45 22.89 26.30
C GLU A 330 -23.55 23.27 27.77
N ALA A 331 -22.64 22.78 28.62
CA ALA A 331 -22.58 23.14 30.03
C ALA A 331 -22.26 24.63 30.26
N GLN A 332 -21.44 25.24 29.40
CA GLN A 332 -21.12 26.68 29.47
C GLN A 332 -22.28 27.54 28.96
N ALA A 333 -22.95 27.13 27.88
CA ALA A 333 -24.12 27.83 27.36
C ALA A 333 -25.30 27.80 28.35
N GLY A 334 -25.57 26.64 28.97
CA GLY A 334 -26.61 26.51 30.00
C GLY A 334 -26.32 27.25 31.31
N SER A 335 -25.06 27.64 31.56
CA SER A 335 -24.68 28.46 32.72
C SER A 335 -24.74 29.98 32.47
N GLN A 336 -24.90 30.41 31.21
CA GLN A 336 -25.05 31.82 30.83
C GLN A 336 -26.52 32.27 30.77
N ASP A 337 -27.46 31.33 30.78
CA ASP A 337 -28.91 31.58 30.75
C ASP A 337 -29.56 31.67 32.15
N TYR A 338 -28.76 31.67 33.23
CA TYR A 338 -29.22 31.75 34.64
C TYR A 338 -28.74 32.98 35.39
#